data_AF-A0A850KWG9-F1
#
_entry.id   AF-A0A850KWG9-F1
#
_cell.length_a   1.000
_cell.length_b   1.000
_cell.length_c   1.000
_cell.angle_alpha   90.00
_cell.angle_beta   90.00
_cell.angle_gamma   90.00
#
_symmetry.space_group_name_H-M   'P 1'
#
loop_
_entity.id
_entity.type
_entity.pdbx_description
1 polymer ?
#
loop_
_entity_poly.entity_id
_entity_poly.type
_entity_poly.pdbx_seq_one_letter_code
_entity_poly.pdbx_strand_id
1 'polypeptide(L)'
;MTALFWLVDAALGIMVFFIIAQVVISWLTAFGIINTYQPFVRSLMHFLYAITEPMNGPVRRLLPNLGGIDISPIVVLLLIQAVRIFLRTSIAPIFDVYGY
;
A
#
# COMPACT_ATOMS: atom_id res chain seq x y z
N MET A 1 22.87 6.67 10.83
CA MET A 1 21.96 6.65 9.66
C MET A 1 20.97 5.50 9.69
N THR A 2 21.33 4.35 10.28
CA THR A 2 20.49 3.14 10.35
C THR A 2 19.05 3.34 10.86
N ALA A 3 18.85 4.11 11.93
CA ALA A 3 17.51 4.37 12.45
C ALA A 3 16.60 5.10 11.44
N LEU A 4 17.14 6.00 10.61
CA LEU A 4 16.37 6.71 9.59
C LEU A 4 15.93 5.76 8.46
N PHE A 5 16.84 4.92 7.96
CA PHE A 5 16.50 3.92 6.95
C PHE A 5 15.47 2.92 7.46
N TRP A 6 15.62 2.49 8.71
CA TRP A 6 14.63 1.64 9.37
C TRP A 6 13.27 2.33 9.46
N LEU A 7 13.23 3.61 9.87
CA LEU A 7 11.98 4.38 9.98
C LEU A 7 11.27 4.49 8.62
N VAL A 8 12.01 4.80 7.56
CA VAL A 8 11.45 4.90 6.20
C VAL A 8 10.94 3.54 5.73
N ASP A 9 11.72 2.48 5.90
CA ASP A 9 11.28 1.14 5.49
C ASP A 9 10.07 0.64 6.31
N ALA A 10 10.01 0.96 7.60
CA ALA A 10 8.88 0.66 8.46
C ALA A 10 7.62 1.41 8.00
N ALA A 11 7.72 2.70 7.66
CA ALA A 11 6.62 3.48 7.11
C ALA A 11 6.10 2.89 5.80
N LEU A 12 6.99 2.50 4.89
CA LEU A 12 6.61 1.80 3.65
C LEU A 12 5.95 0.44 3.93
N GLY A 13 6.43 -0.30 4.94
CA GLY A 13 5.82 -1.55 5.39
C GLY A 13 4.40 -1.36 5.95
N ILE A 14 4.16 -0.31 6.72
CA ILE A 14 2.83 0.05 7.23
C ILE A 14 1.89 0.39 6.07
N MET A 15 2.38 1.11 5.06
CA MET A 15 1.59 1.40 3.86
C MET A 15 1.19 0.13 3.11
N VAL A 16 2.14 -0.81 2.92
CA VAL A 16 1.87 -2.13 2.33
C VAL A 16 0.77 -2.86 3.11
N PHE A 17 0.84 -2.84 4.44
CA PHE A 17 -0.19 -3.44 5.30
C PHE A 17 -1.57 -2.82 5.06
N PHE A 18 -1.68 -1.49 5.00
CA PHE A 18 -2.95 -0.82 4.74
C PHE A 18 -3.53 -1.14 3.36
N ILE A 19 -2.67 -1.22 2.33
CA ILE A 19 -3.11 -1.60 0.98
C ILE A 19 -3.60 -3.05 0.96
N ILE A 20 -2.89 -3.97 1.61
CA ILE A 20 -3.34 -5.37 1.73
C ILE A 20 -4.68 -5.44 2.48
N ALA A 21 -4.80 -4.72 3.60
CA ALA A 21 -6.05 -4.66 4.36
C ALA A 21 -7.21 -4.14 3.50
N GLN A 22 -6.97 -3.10 2.68
CA GLN A 22 -7.96 -2.58 1.74
C GLN A 22 -8.40 -3.65 0.72
N VAL A 23 -7.45 -4.37 0.12
CA VAL A 23 -7.75 -5.44 -0.85
C VAL A 23 -8.54 -6.56 -0.19
N VAL A 24 -8.14 -7.01 1.00
CA VAL A 24 -8.85 -8.04 1.75
C VAL A 24 -10.28 -7.60 2.04
N ILE A 25 -10.49 -6.40 2.59
CA ILE A 25 -11.83 -5.86 2.86
C ILE A 25 -12.64 -5.77 1.56
N SER A 26 -12.05 -5.34 0.45
CA SER A 26 -12.73 -5.28 -0.85
C SER A 26 -13.26 -6.65 -1.29
N TRP A 27 -12.47 -7.72 -1.16
CA TRP A 27 -12.90 -9.09 -1.47
C TRP A 27 -13.95 -9.60 -0.50
N LEU A 28 -13.77 -9.36 0.80
CA LEU A 28 -14.78 -9.73 1.80
C LEU A 28 -16.13 -9.09 1.51
N THR A 29 -16.16 -7.83 1.06
CA THR A 29 -17.40 -7.17 0.64
C THR A 29 -17.93 -7.69 -0.70
N ALA A 30 -17.05 -7.91 -1.69
CA ALA A 30 -17.44 -8.36 -3.03
C ALA A 30 -18.05 -9.78 -3.02
N PHE A 31 -17.54 -10.65 -2.15
CA PHE A 31 -18.07 -12.02 -1.96
C PHE A 31 -19.22 -12.09 -0.94
N GLY A 32 -19.71 -10.95 -0.43
CA GLY A 32 -20.82 -10.91 0.51
C GLY A 32 -20.50 -11.50 1.89
N ILE A 33 -19.22 -11.65 2.23
CA ILE A 33 -18.77 -12.21 3.52
C ILE A 33 -19.05 -11.21 4.66
N ILE A 34 -18.89 -9.91 4.39
CA ILE A 34 -19.16 -8.85 5.36
C ILE A 34 -20.17 -7.83 4.82
N ASN A 35 -21.02 -7.33 5.72
CA ASN A 35 -22.11 -6.42 5.37
C ASN A 35 -21.67 -4.95 5.43
N THR A 36 -21.69 -4.27 4.28
CA THR A 36 -21.35 -2.84 4.14
C THR A 36 -22.36 -1.89 4.78
N TYR A 37 -23.57 -2.35 5.13
CA TYR A 37 -24.55 -1.57 5.89
C TYR A 37 -24.13 -1.39 7.35
N GLN A 38 -23.24 -2.23 7.89
CA GLN A 38 -22.73 -2.07 9.24
C GLN A 38 -21.87 -0.79 9.35
N PRO A 39 -22.16 0.13 10.30
CA PRO A 39 -21.43 1.39 10.43
C PRO A 39 -19.91 1.22 10.58
N PHE A 40 -19.49 0.19 11.32
CA PHE A 40 -18.09 -0.15 11.49
C PHE A 40 -17.40 -0.51 10.17
N VAL A 41 -17.98 -1.39 9.36
CA VAL A 41 -17.40 -1.83 8.08
C VAL A 41 -17.25 -0.65 7.13
N ARG A 42 -18.29 0.18 7.03
CA ARG A 42 -18.27 1.40 6.22
C ARG A 42 -17.16 2.37 6.66
N SER A 43 -17.03 2.59 7.97
CA SER A 43 -16.00 3.48 8.53
C SER A 43 -14.59 2.94 8.27
N LEU A 44 -14.38 1.63 8.43
CA LEU A 44 -13.11 0.98 8.15
C LEU A 44 -12.74 1.08 6.66
N MET A 45 -13.70 0.85 5.75
CA MET A 45 -13.48 1.02 4.31
C MET A 45 -13.11 2.46 3.96
N HIS A 46 -13.81 3.46 4.50
CA HIS A 46 -13.48 4.86 4.28
C HIS A 46 -12.10 5.22 4.81
N PHE A 47 -11.73 4.72 5.99
CA PHE A 47 -10.40 4.92 6.56
C PHE A 47 -9.30 4.32 5.69
N LEU A 48 -9.44 3.05 5.29
CA LEU A 48 -8.48 2.37 4.42
C LEU A 48 -8.37 3.07 3.07
N TYR A 49 -9.49 3.47 2.48
CA TYR A 49 -9.50 4.25 1.24
C TYR A 49 -8.77 5.58 1.41
N ALA A 50 -9.08 6.36 2.46
CA ALA A 50 -8.46 7.67 2.68
C ALA A 50 -6.93 7.60 2.85
N ILE A 51 -6.43 6.55 3.52
CA ILE A 51 -4.99 6.34 3.69
C ILE A 51 -4.31 5.92 2.38
N THR A 52 -4.97 5.07 1.60
CA THR A 52 -4.36 4.46 0.41
C THR A 52 -4.53 5.28 -0.86
N GLU A 53 -5.56 6.13 -0.92
CA GLU A 53 -5.92 6.94 -2.08
C GLU A 53 -4.81 7.87 -2.59
N PRO A 54 -3.97 8.52 -1.73
CA PRO A 54 -2.87 9.34 -2.22
C PRO A 54 -1.88 8.58 -3.12
N MET A 55 -1.74 7.26 -2.95
CA MET A 55 -0.86 6.41 -3.76
C MET A 55 -1.63 5.69 -4.87
N ASN A 56 -2.81 5.14 -4.56
CA ASN A 56 -3.65 4.43 -5.53
C ASN A 56 -4.26 5.36 -6.58
N GLY A 57 -4.72 6.54 -6.18
CA GLY A 57 -5.39 7.51 -7.06
C GLY A 57 -4.55 7.94 -8.27
N PRO A 58 -3.30 8.38 -8.09
CA PRO A 58 -2.41 8.70 -9.21
C PRO A 58 -2.17 7.50 -10.13
N VAL A 59 -1.91 6.32 -9.56
CA VAL A 59 -1.67 5.10 -10.35
C VAL A 59 -2.90 4.69 -11.14
N ARG A 60 -4.09 4.76 -10.52
CA ARG A 60 -5.37 4.47 -11.16
C ARG A 60 -5.66 5.36 -12.36
N ARG A 61 -5.24 6.64 -12.32
CA ARG A 61 -5.39 7.57 -13.45
C ARG A 61 -4.48 7.23 -14.64
N LEU A 62 -3.38 6.52 -14.39
CA LEU A 62 -2.44 6.10 -15.44
C LEU A 62 -2.84 4.77 -16.08
N LEU A 63 -3.66 3.98 -15.40
CA LEU A 63 -4.07 2.67 -15.88
C LEU A 63 -5.24 2.78 -16.88
N PRO A 64 -5.29 1.91 -17.90
CA PRO A 64 -6.46 1.80 -18.76
C PRO A 64 -7.67 1.34 -17.94
N ASN A 65 -8.89 1.63 -18.43
CA ASN A 65 -10.10 1.18 -17.75
C ASN A 65 -10.25 -0.36 -17.87
N LEU A 66 -10.04 -1.08 -16.77
CA LEU A 66 -10.08 -2.55 -16.73
C LEU A 66 -11.44 -3.12 -16.32
N GLY A 67 -12.54 -2.52 -16.78
CA GLY A 67 -13.87 -3.07 -16.55
C GLY A 67 -14.34 -2.99 -15.10
N GLY A 68 -14.00 -1.91 -14.40
CA GLY A 68 -14.49 -1.62 -13.04
C GLY A 68 -13.72 -2.31 -11.90
N ILE A 69 -12.74 -3.16 -12.21
CA ILE A 69 -11.83 -3.71 -11.21
C ILE A 69 -10.65 -2.75 -11.03
N ASP A 70 -10.47 -2.26 -9.80
CA ASP A 70 -9.34 -1.41 -9.47
C ASP A 70 -8.08 -2.25 -9.20
N ILE A 71 -7.18 -2.32 -10.19
CA ILE A 71 -5.88 -3.00 -10.03
C ILE A 71 -4.79 -2.08 -9.46
N SER A 72 -5.08 -0.80 -9.22
CA SER A 72 -4.10 0.16 -8.72
C SER A 72 -3.43 -0.28 -7.41
N PRO A 73 -4.10 -0.96 -6.45
CA PRO A 73 -3.46 -1.48 -5.25
C PRO A 73 -2.29 -2.42 -5.55
N ILE A 74 -2.42 -3.30 -6.54
CA ILE A 74 -1.36 -4.26 -6.91
C ILE A 74 -0.16 -3.50 -7.49
N VAL A 75 -0.42 -2.54 -8.38
CA VAL A 75 0.64 -1.75 -8.99
C VAL A 75 1.37 -0.91 -7.94
N VAL A 76 0.64 -0.30 -7.00
CA VAL A 76 1.24 0.45 -5.89
C VAL A 76 2.06 -0.46 -4.98
N LEU A 77 1.59 -1.67 -4.65
CA LEU A 77 2.38 -2.64 -3.90
C LEU A 77 3.71 -2.95 -4.58
N LEU A 78 3.69 -3.21 -5.89
CA LEU A 78 4.91 -3.47 -6.66
C LEU A 78 5.86 -2.27 -6.64
N LEU A 79 5.34 -1.04 -6.80
CA LEU A 79 6.13 0.18 -6.73
C LEU A 79 6.76 0.39 -5.35
N ILE A 80 6.00 0.19 -4.27
CA ILE A 80 6.55 0.29 -2.91
C ILE A 80 7.65 -0.74 -2.70
N GLN A 81 7.45 -1.98 -3.13
CA GLN A 81 8.46 -3.03 -2.98
C GLN A 81 9.72 -2.72 -3.80
N ALA A 82 9.58 -2.18 -5.01
CA ALA A 82 10.70 -1.71 -5.81
C ALA A 82 11.49 -0.60 -5.10
N VAL A 83 10.79 0.39 -4.51
CA VAL A 83 11.41 1.45 -3.71
C VAL A 83 12.14 0.88 -2.49
N ARG A 84 11.55 -0.06 -1.76
CA ARG A 84 12.20 -0.70 -0.61
C ARG A 84 13.46 -1.45 -1.00
N ILE A 85 13.42 -2.20 -2.10
CA ILE A 85 14.60 -2.90 -2.65
C ILE A 85 15.68 -1.87 -2.99
N PHE A 86 15.34 -0.84 -3.76
CA PHE A 86 16.28 0.21 -4.14
C PHE A 86 16.90 0.93 -2.94
N LEU A 87 16.09 1.28 -1.92
CA LEU A 87 16.58 1.89 -0.70
C LEU A 87 17.58 0.99 0.04
N ARG A 88 17.31 -0.32 0.10
CA ARG A 88 18.16 -1.29 0.82
C ARG A 88 19.43 -1.66 0.06
N THR A 89 19.37 -1.81 -1.25
CA THR A 89 20.50 -2.29 -2.05
C THR A 89 21.37 -1.18 -2.62
N SER A 90 20.77 -0.03 -2.95
CA SER A 90 21.46 1.05 -3.67
C SER A 90 21.74 2.24 -2.77
N ILE A 91 20.80 2.64 -1.92
CA ILE A 91 20.95 3.86 -1.10
C ILE A 91 21.60 3.58 0.25
N ALA A 92 21.12 2.59 1.01
CA ALA A 92 21.62 2.30 2.35
C ALA A 92 23.14 2.01 2.40
N PRO A 93 23.76 1.29 1.46
CA PRO A 93 25.21 1.08 1.47
C PRO A 93 26.03 2.36 1.26
N ILE A 94 25.52 3.34 0.49
CA ILE A 94 26.21 4.63 0.27
C ILE A 94 26.43 5.38 1.60
N PHE A 95 25.53 5.17 2.57
CA PHE A 95 25.58 5.81 3.88
C PHE A 95 26.13 4.89 4.98
N ASP A 96 26.78 3.78 4.61
CA ASP A 96 27.31 2.77 5.52
C ASP A 96 26.29 2.36 6.61
N VAL A 97 25.05 2.11 6.18
CA VAL A 97 23.95 1.81 7.09
C VAL A 97 24.10 0.44 7.74
N TYR A 98 24.74 -0.50 7.04
CA TYR A 98 24.86 -1.90 7.42
C TYR A 98 26.27 -2.30 7.90
N GLY A 99 27.25 -1.39 7.86
CA GLY A 99 28.58 -1.61 8.44
C GLY A 99 29.47 -2.55 7.63
N TYR A 100 29.51 -2.41 6.30
CA TYR A 100 30.43 -3.16 5.43
C TYR A 100 31.49 -2.23 4.85
#